data_AF-A0A7C1C5V8-F1
#
_entry.id   AF-A0A7C1C5V8-F1
#
_cell.length_a   1.000
_cell.length_b   1.000
_cell.length_c   1.000
_cell.angle_alpha   90.00
_cell.angle_beta   90.00
_cell.angle_gamma   90.00
#
_symmetry.space_group_name_H-M   'P 1'
#
loop_
_entity.id
_entity.type
_entity.pdbx_description
1 polymer ?
#
loop_
_entity_poly.entity_id
_entity_poly.type
_entity_poly.pdbx_seq_one_letter_code
_entity_poly.pdbx_strand_id
1 'polypeptide(L)'
;MLDKTKSDPMVRLNKTAAEVMKRHGIPIDDLYAVVKPTLATLQGPDGCHYRPAGYKILGQAVAKCILEQLALDRTPVARTEWAKKAH
;
A
#
# COMPACT_ATOMS: atom_id res chain seq x y z
N MET A 1 14.40 23.90 7.31
CA MET A 1 13.01 24.35 7.06
C MET A 1 12.64 23.90 5.65
N LEU A 2 11.61 23.06 5.51
CA LEU A 2 11.07 22.69 4.20
C LEU A 2 10.45 23.92 3.55
N ASP A 3 10.91 24.23 2.34
CA ASP A 3 10.39 25.28 1.48
C ASP A 3 8.91 25.01 1.17
N LYS A 4 8.01 25.79 1.81
CA LYS A 4 6.55 25.69 1.67
C LYS A 4 6.03 26.04 0.27
N THR A 5 6.89 26.49 -0.65
CA THR A 5 6.53 26.81 -2.03
C THR A 5 6.68 25.64 -3.00
N LYS A 6 7.27 24.51 -2.57
CA LYS A 6 7.42 23.29 -3.37
C LYS A 6 6.42 22.22 -2.96
N SER A 7 5.79 21.56 -3.94
CA SER A 7 4.86 20.45 -3.66
C SER A 7 5.57 19.33 -2.91
N ASP A 8 4.90 18.72 -1.92
CA ASP A 8 5.40 17.56 -1.17
C ASP A 8 5.95 16.49 -2.13
N PRO A 9 7.26 16.16 -2.07
CA PRO A 9 7.86 15.17 -2.95
C PRO A 9 7.18 13.80 -2.84
N MET A 10 6.62 13.44 -1.69
CA MET A 10 5.89 12.17 -1.51
C MET A 10 4.62 12.15 -2.36
N VAL A 11 3.90 13.27 -2.47
CA VAL A 11 2.70 13.36 -3.32
C VAL A 11 3.05 13.11 -4.79
N ARG A 12 4.16 13.70 -5.27
CA ARG A 12 4.62 13.49 -6.66
C ARG A 12 5.06 12.04 -6.92
N LEU A 13 5.80 11.45 -5.99
CA LEU A 13 6.29 10.08 -6.12
C LEU A 13 5.12 9.08 -6.06
N ASN A 14 4.19 9.25 -5.13
CA ASN A 14 3.00 8.40 -5.03
C ASN A 14 2.09 8.52 -6.24
N LYS A 15 1.95 9.73 -6.82
CA LYS A 15 1.24 9.91 -8.10
C LYS A 15 1.90 9.11 -9.23
N THR A 16 3.22 9.19 -9.34
CA THR A 16 3.98 8.44 -10.36
C THR A 16 3.83 6.93 -10.16
N ALA A 17 3.91 6.46 -8.91
CA ALA A 17 3.68 5.05 -8.58
C ALA A 17 2.26 4.61 -8.98
N ALA A 18 1.23 5.40 -8.65
CA ALA A 18 -0.15 5.10 -9.00
C ALA A 18 -0.37 5.00 -10.53
N GLU A 19 0.30 5.85 -11.32
CA GLU A 19 0.26 5.78 -12.78
C GLU A 19 0.87 4.48 -13.32
N VAL A 20 2.02 4.05 -12.78
CA VAL A 20 2.67 2.78 -13.15
C VAL A 20 1.80 1.59 -12.76
N MET A 21 1.28 1.56 -11.53
CA MET A 21 0.45 0.47 -11.04
C MET A 21 -0.82 0.31 -11.89
N LYS A 22 -1.48 1.44 -12.22
CA LYS A 22 -2.62 1.47 -13.14
C LYS A 22 -2.27 0.92 -14.52
N ARG A 23 -1.12 1.33 -15.10
CA ARG A 23 -0.67 0.85 -16.41
C ARG A 23 -0.51 -0.67 -16.47
N HIS A 24 -0.13 -1.29 -15.35
CA HIS A 24 0.13 -2.72 -15.27
C HIS A 24 -1.00 -3.53 -14.62
N GLY A 25 -2.13 -2.90 -14.29
CA GLY A 25 -3.24 -3.58 -13.62
C GLY A 25 -2.90 -4.11 -12.22
N ILE A 26 -1.93 -3.48 -11.54
CA ILE A 26 -1.48 -3.90 -10.21
C ILE A 26 -2.29 -3.11 -9.17
N PRO A 27 -2.98 -3.78 -8.22
CA PRO A 27 -3.66 -3.13 -7.11
C PRO A 27 -2.71 -2.33 -6.22
N ILE A 28 -3.18 -1.20 -5.69
CA ILE A 28 -2.37 -0.32 -4.83
C ILE A 28 -2.76 -0.53 -3.37
N ASP A 29 -1.77 -0.83 -2.53
CA ASP A 29 -1.86 -0.71 -1.07
C ASP A 29 -1.42 0.71 -0.65
N ASP A 30 -2.38 1.64 -0.52
CA ASP A 30 -2.09 3.06 -0.27
C ASP A 30 -1.78 3.34 1.22
N LEU A 31 -0.59 2.89 1.63
CA LEU A 31 -0.09 3.09 2.99
C LEU A 31 0.14 4.56 3.33
N TYR A 32 0.37 5.43 2.33
CA TYR A 32 0.52 6.87 2.56
C TYR A 32 -0.79 7.49 3.04
N ALA A 33 -1.92 7.18 2.39
CA ALA A 33 -3.23 7.65 2.83
C ALA A 33 -3.59 7.13 4.22
N VAL A 34 -3.19 5.89 4.56
CA VAL A 34 -3.43 5.28 5.88
C VAL A 34 -2.79 6.10 7.01
N VAL A 35 -1.53 6.51 6.86
CA VAL A 35 -0.81 7.17 7.95
C VAL A 35 -0.91 8.69 7.94
N LYS A 36 -1.20 9.31 6.79
CA LYS A 36 -1.18 10.78 6.63
C LYS A 36 -1.98 11.54 7.71
N PRO A 37 -3.19 11.11 8.13
CA PRO A 37 -3.95 11.83 9.16
C PRO A 37 -3.29 11.89 10.54
N THR A 38 -2.44 10.92 10.87
CA THR A 38 -1.84 10.75 12.21
C THR A 38 -0.32 10.55 12.14
N LEU A 39 0.32 10.95 11.04
CA LEU A 39 1.72 10.66 10.77
C LEU A 39 2.65 11.14 11.89
N ALA A 40 2.43 12.34 12.42
CA ALA A 40 3.25 12.93 13.47
C ALA A 40 3.23 12.13 14.80
N THR A 41 2.19 11.33 15.05
CA THR A 41 2.10 10.50 16.26
C THR A 41 2.60 9.08 16.04
N LEU A 42 2.56 8.61 14.79
CA LEU A 42 2.98 7.26 14.40
C LEU A 42 4.46 7.17 14.02
N GLN A 43 5.06 8.28 13.58
CA GLN A 43 6.44 8.32 13.12
C GLN A 43 7.44 8.50 14.28
N GLY A 44 8.61 7.92 14.12
CA GLY A 44 9.77 8.11 14.98
C GLY A 44 10.38 9.50 14.80
N PRO A 45 11.34 9.87 15.66
CA PRO A 45 11.97 11.19 15.65
C PRO A 45 12.79 11.47 14.39
N ASP A 46 13.17 10.43 13.63
CA ASP A 46 13.95 10.55 12.39
C ASP A 46 13.11 10.93 11.15
N GLY A 47 11.78 11.03 11.30
CA GLY A 47 10.89 11.37 10.19
C GLY A 47 10.83 10.31 9.08
N CYS A 48 11.26 9.08 9.36
CA CYS A 48 11.24 7.97 8.41
C CYS A 48 10.64 6.70 9.02
N HIS A 49 11.19 6.21 10.13
CA HIS A 49 10.75 4.95 10.74
C HIS A 49 9.47 5.15 11.56
N TYR A 50 8.65 4.12 11.65
CA TYR A 50 7.45 4.15 12.50
C TYR A 50 7.74 3.67 13.91
N ARG A 51 6.96 4.18 14.86
CA ARG A 51 6.81 3.61 16.20
C ARG A 51 6.06 2.27 16.11
N PRO A 52 6.08 1.43 17.17
CA PRO A 52 5.33 0.16 17.17
C PRO A 52 3.85 0.30 16.79
N ALA A 53 3.19 1.39 17.22
CA ALA A 53 1.81 1.68 16.84
C ALA A 53 1.63 1.92 15.32
N GLY A 54 2.58 2.61 14.68
CA GLY A 54 2.55 2.84 13.24
C GLY A 54 2.74 1.55 12.44
N TYR A 55 3.69 0.70 12.86
CA TYR A 55 3.86 -0.63 12.24
C TYR A 55 2.63 -1.51 12.39
N LYS A 56 1.95 -1.47 13.55
CA LYS A 56 0.70 -2.20 13.76
C LYS A 56 -0.39 -1.77 12.77
N ILE A 57 -0.59 -0.46 12.60
CA ILE A 57 -1.59 0.09 11.67
C ILE A 57 -1.25 -0.29 10.22
N LEU A 58 0.01 -0.13 9.83
CA LEU A 58 0.46 -0.49 8.48
C LEU A 58 0.32 -1.99 8.21
N GLY A 59 0.69 -2.84 9.16
CA GLY A 59 0.52 -4.29 9.04
C GLY A 59 -0.95 -4.69 8.88
N GLN A 60 -1.88 -4.01 9.57
CA GLN A 60 -3.32 -4.23 9.40
C GLN A 60 -3.81 -3.81 8.00
N ALA A 61 -3.33 -2.68 7.47
CA ALA A 61 -3.65 -2.24 6.12
C ALA A 61 -3.16 -3.24 5.05
N VAL A 62 -1.90 -3.68 5.16
CA VAL A 62 -1.31 -4.69 4.27
C VAL A 62 -2.12 -6.00 4.32
N ALA A 63 -2.42 -6.50 5.52
CA ALA A 63 -3.19 -7.74 5.68
C ALA A 63 -4.58 -7.64 5.03
N LYS A 64 -5.25 -6.50 5.20
CA LYS A 64 -6.54 -6.22 4.56
C LYS A 64 -6.41 -6.23 3.03
N CYS A 65 -5.44 -5.51 2.47
CA CYS A 65 -5.23 -5.44 1.02
C CYS A 65 -4.98 -6.83 0.41
N ILE A 66 -4.14 -7.65 1.05
CA ILE A 66 -3.87 -9.02 0.61
C ILE A 66 -5.14 -9.88 0.63
N LEU A 67 -5.91 -9.82 1.72
CA LEU A 67 -7.15 -10.60 1.85
C LEU A 67 -8.18 -10.21 0.80
N GLU A 68 -8.30 -8.92 0.46
CA GLU A 68 -9.17 -8.43 -0.62
C GLU A 68 -8.75 -8.99 -1.98
N GLN A 69 -7.46 -9.01 -2.31
CA GLN A 69 -6.98 -9.58 -3.57
C GLN A 69 -7.22 -11.10 -3.63
N LEU A 70 -6.95 -11.82 -2.54
CA LEU A 70 -7.23 -13.26 -2.46
C LEU A 70 -8.73 -13.58 -2.59
N ALA A 71 -9.62 -12.69 -2.14
CA ALA A 71 -11.06 -12.86 -2.31
C ALA A 71 -11.49 -12.64 -3.77
N LEU A 72 -10.88 -11.68 -4.48
CA LEU A 72 -11.12 -11.43 -5.91
C LEU A 72 -10.63 -12.60 -6.78
N ASP A 73 -9.46 -13.15 -6.46
CA ASP A 73 -8.87 -14.31 -7.15
C ASP A 73 -9.68 -15.60 -7.00
N ARG A 74 -10.54 -15.70 -5.97
CA ARG A 74 -11.36 -16.90 -5.72
C ARG A 74 -12.57 -17.05 -6.66
N THR A 75 -12.70 -16.20 -7.68
CA THR A 75 -13.68 -16.39 -8.76
C THR A 75 -13.41 -17.69 -9.53
N PRO A 76 -14.45 -18.42 -10.00
CA PRO A 76 -14.34 -19.84 -10.42
C PRO A 76 -13.31 -20.18 -11.50
N VAL A 77 -12.83 -19.21 -12.27
CA VAL A 77 -11.90 -19.40 -13.39
C VAL A 77 -10.46 -19.71 -12.90
N ALA A 78 -10.04 -19.21 -11.74
CA ALA A 78 -8.65 -19.35 -11.28
C ALA A 78 -8.32 -20.77 -10.76
N ARG A 79 -9.32 -21.53 -10.28
CA ARG A 79 -9.10 -22.88 -9.72
C ARG A 79 -8.92 -23.97 -10.77
N THR A 80 -9.46 -23.80 -11.98
CA THR A 80 -9.42 -24.85 -13.01
C THR A 80 -8.04 -25.03 -13.65
N GLU A 81 -7.17 -24.02 -13.60
CA GLU A 81 -5.85 -24.07 -14.25
C GLU A 81 -4.74 -24.54 -13.31
N TRP A 82 -4.82 -24.23 -12.01
CA TRP A 82 -3.82 -24.66 -11.03
C TRP A 82 -4.00 -26.12 -10.60
N ALA A 83 -5.25 -26.61 -10.57
CA ALA A 83 -5.54 -28.01 -10.24
C ALA A 83 -5.10 -29.01 -11.33
N LYS A 84 -5.06 -28.57 -12.60
CA LYS A 84 -4.66 -29.42 -13.74
C LYS A 84 -3.14 -29.56 -13.91
N LYS A 85 -2.34 -28.67 -13.31
CA LYS A 85 -0.86 -28.70 -13.37
C LYS A 85 -0.20 -29.51 -12.25
N ALA A 86 -0.99 -30.00 -11.31
CA ALA A 86 -0.50 -30.72 -10.13
C ALA A 86 -0.56 -32.26 -10.28
N HIS A 87 -0.54 -32.79 -11.51
CA HIS A 87 -0.44 -34.23 -11.81
C HIS A 87 0.72 -34.48 -12.76
#